data_AF-A0A096ATB2-F1
#
_entry.id   AF-A0A096ATB2-F1
#
_cell.length_a   1.000
_cell.length_b   1.000
_cell.length_c   1.000
_cell.angle_alpha   90.00
_cell.angle_beta   90.00
_cell.angle_gamma   90.00
#
_symmetry.space_group_name_H-M   'P 1'
#
loop_
_entity.id
_entity.type
_entity.pdbx_description
1 polymer ?
#
loop_
_entity_poly.entity_id
_entity_poly.type
_entity_poly.pdbx_seq_one_letter_code
_entity_poly.pdbx_strand_id
1 'polypeptide(L)'
;MKIIQSFWSKPLLKSNQETYQNRLNGGWPNLRYALAAMSYSCLTLKEFYDDVELYTDDFGMHLFKEALHLPYTRFHNVLNDLDMDESFWAYGKIITYSLQNEPFLHVDNDIFISDKFPEKIEKAELVGQNIEWIIPKATDDYTEALDFLRQNVPVCPKIILDSKCRQSINMGLFGGNNIEFIQRYAHMAMDAVKDAVPYILAKKGKDGTFNIIFEQLLLSEMAKKESIPTAYMVENNDCSDFSQYINLETAQFTVNYTHCVGLIKQCNFICEQMEYRLRSEFPRQYRIILDYLESQGMHYNINEKSMRYFDDFNRSYKKLKVYKTQEELMTKGLFKLREDVNLNFDGNFYWLNRNCESKKLERWGSFLAYFQDYITGNELCDYIIENKLAGDINATAIRENIFHLIVQNVYSNRFLEVKTD
;
A
#
# COMPACT_ATOMS: atom_id res chain seq x y z
N MET A 1 -12.76 -13.49 -10.68
CA MET A 1 -13.22 -12.24 -10.04
C MET A 1 -12.84 -11.08 -10.96
N LYS A 2 -13.75 -10.11 -11.16
CA LYS A 2 -13.43 -8.86 -11.86
C LYS A 2 -12.72 -7.90 -10.92
N ILE A 3 -11.61 -7.32 -11.35
CA ILE A 3 -10.93 -6.25 -10.63
C ILE A 3 -11.27 -4.91 -11.29
N ILE A 4 -11.50 -3.89 -10.48
CA ILE A 4 -11.68 -2.52 -10.97
C ILE A 4 -10.74 -1.57 -10.23
N GLN A 5 -10.30 -0.54 -10.91
CA GLN A 5 -9.65 0.62 -10.31
C GLN A 5 -10.37 1.88 -10.77
N SER A 6 -10.23 2.95 -10.01
CA SER A 6 -10.75 4.25 -10.39
C SER A 6 -9.69 5.34 -10.29
N PHE A 7 -9.79 6.32 -11.18
CA PHE A 7 -8.91 7.47 -11.20
C PHE A 7 -9.69 8.70 -11.64
N TRP A 8 -9.88 9.64 -10.72
CA TRP A 8 -10.34 10.98 -11.02
C TRP A 8 -9.14 11.92 -10.99
N SER A 9 -8.92 12.69 -12.06
CA SER A 9 -7.69 13.45 -12.26
C SER A 9 -7.58 14.69 -11.37
N LYS A 10 -8.70 15.36 -11.03
CA LYS A 10 -8.66 16.65 -10.33
C LYS A 10 -7.86 16.61 -9.01
N PRO A 11 -8.03 15.61 -8.12
CA PRO A 11 -7.21 15.49 -6.91
C PRO A 11 -5.71 15.36 -7.17
N LEU A 12 -5.29 14.76 -8.30
CA LEU A 12 -3.87 14.60 -8.65
C LEU A 12 -3.21 15.95 -8.98
N LEU A 13 -3.96 16.87 -9.58
CA LEU A 13 -3.42 18.07 -10.24
C LEU A 13 -3.35 19.29 -9.33
N LYS A 14 -4.07 19.29 -8.20
CA LYS A 14 -4.14 20.44 -7.31
C LYS A 14 -3.57 20.12 -5.93
N SER A 15 -2.62 20.94 -5.49
CA SER A 15 -2.17 20.90 -4.09
C SER A 15 -3.28 21.45 -3.19
N ASN A 16 -3.53 20.76 -2.09
CA ASN A 16 -4.09 21.45 -0.92
C ASN A 16 -2.93 21.96 -0.05
N GLN A 17 -3.20 22.96 0.79
CA GLN A 17 -2.20 23.54 1.69
C GLN A 17 -1.93 22.66 2.92
N GLU A 18 -2.72 21.60 3.11
CA GLU A 18 -2.64 20.68 4.25
C GLU A 18 -1.75 19.48 3.92
N THR A 19 -0.53 19.46 4.43
CA THR A 19 0.48 18.43 4.10
C THR A 19 0.01 16.98 4.27
N TYR A 20 -0.81 16.67 5.28
CA TYR A 20 -1.32 15.31 5.52
C TYR A 20 -2.42 14.88 4.55
N GLN A 21 -3.19 15.82 4.01
CA GLN A 21 -4.29 15.53 3.10
C GLN A 21 -3.90 15.77 1.63
N ASN A 22 -2.66 16.20 1.37
CA ASN A 22 -2.24 16.59 0.02
C ASN A 22 -2.33 15.44 -0.97
N ARG A 23 -3.19 15.64 -1.97
CA ARG A 23 -3.45 14.68 -3.05
C ARG A 23 -2.69 15.00 -4.33
N LEU A 24 -1.91 16.09 -4.37
CA LEU A 24 -0.99 16.35 -5.46
C LEU A 24 -0.12 15.11 -5.71
N ASN A 25 -0.03 14.67 -6.96
CA ASN A 25 0.65 13.43 -7.34
C ASN A 25 0.14 12.18 -6.58
N GLY A 26 -1.13 12.15 -6.16
CA GLY A 26 -1.71 11.02 -5.43
C GLY A 26 -1.16 10.87 -4.01
N GLY A 27 -0.53 11.91 -3.47
CA GLY A 27 0.18 11.89 -2.19
C GLY A 27 1.60 11.32 -2.28
N TRP A 28 2.13 11.09 -3.49
CA TRP A 28 3.54 10.73 -3.72
C TRP A 28 4.44 11.98 -3.80
N PRO A 29 5.76 11.86 -3.58
CA PRO A 29 6.66 13.02 -3.55
C PRO A 29 6.72 13.77 -4.89
N ASN A 30 6.49 13.06 -6.00
CA ASN A 30 6.47 13.62 -7.34
C ASN A 30 5.67 12.73 -8.30
N LEU A 31 5.41 13.24 -9.51
CA LEU A 31 4.64 12.52 -10.51
C LEU A 31 5.32 11.23 -10.98
N ARG A 32 6.66 11.16 -11.02
CA ARG A 32 7.36 9.93 -11.41
C ARG A 32 7.04 8.77 -10.46
N TYR A 33 7.08 9.01 -9.15
CA TYR A 33 6.67 8.00 -8.17
C TYR A 33 5.18 7.67 -8.27
N ALA A 34 4.32 8.67 -8.51
CA ALA A 34 2.88 8.44 -8.70
C ALA A 34 2.59 7.54 -9.90
N LEU A 35 3.17 7.85 -11.07
CA LEU A 35 2.98 7.06 -12.29
C LEU A 35 3.59 5.66 -12.15
N ALA A 36 4.73 5.54 -11.48
CA ALA A 36 5.34 4.25 -11.19
C ALA A 36 4.44 3.40 -10.30
N ALA A 37 3.88 3.95 -9.22
CA ALA A 37 2.96 3.24 -8.34
C ALA A 37 1.68 2.80 -9.09
N MET A 38 1.01 3.73 -9.77
CA MET A 38 -0.23 3.43 -10.51
C MET A 38 -0.01 2.37 -11.60
N SER A 39 1.12 2.47 -12.33
CA SER A 39 1.48 1.47 -13.35
C SER A 39 1.78 0.11 -12.72
N TYR A 40 2.55 0.09 -11.63
CA TYR A 40 2.92 -1.16 -10.95
C TYR A 40 1.71 -1.85 -10.32
N SER A 41 0.76 -1.09 -9.78
CA SER A 41 -0.54 -1.60 -9.30
C SER A 41 -1.31 -2.29 -10.43
N CYS A 42 -1.53 -1.61 -11.56
CA CYS A 42 -2.20 -2.19 -12.73
C CYS A 42 -1.51 -3.47 -13.22
N LEU A 43 -0.18 -3.42 -13.38
CA LEU A 43 0.61 -4.53 -13.92
C LEU A 43 0.57 -5.76 -13.00
N THR A 44 0.75 -5.57 -11.69
CA THR A 44 0.68 -6.67 -10.73
C THR A 44 -0.71 -7.29 -10.67
N LEU A 45 -1.78 -6.50 -10.76
CA LEU A 45 -3.14 -7.03 -10.89
C LEU A 45 -3.32 -7.85 -12.17
N LYS A 46 -2.78 -7.37 -13.30
CA LYS A 46 -2.89 -8.03 -14.60
C LYS A 46 -2.12 -9.35 -14.72
N GLU A 47 -1.12 -9.59 -13.88
CA GLU A 47 -0.45 -10.90 -13.79
C GLU A 47 -1.37 -12.01 -13.26
N PHE A 48 -2.35 -11.66 -12.41
CA PHE A 48 -3.19 -12.63 -11.70
C PHE A 48 -4.66 -12.60 -12.12
N TYR A 49 -5.12 -11.48 -12.69
CA TYR A 49 -6.51 -11.27 -13.08
C TYR A 49 -6.63 -11.00 -14.57
N ASP A 50 -7.47 -11.80 -15.23
CA ASP A 50 -7.76 -11.61 -16.65
C ASP A 50 -8.56 -10.34 -16.88
N ASP A 51 -9.49 -9.99 -15.99
CA ASP A 51 -10.36 -8.82 -16.09
C ASP A 51 -10.01 -7.75 -15.06
N VAL A 52 -9.38 -6.67 -15.52
CA VAL A 52 -8.95 -5.53 -14.71
C VAL A 52 -9.33 -4.25 -15.45
N GLU A 53 -10.34 -3.54 -14.94
CA GLU A 53 -10.90 -2.35 -15.60
C GLU A 53 -10.49 -1.05 -14.91
N LEU A 54 -10.44 0.04 -15.68
CA LEU A 54 -10.22 1.40 -15.15
C LEU A 54 -11.44 2.29 -15.41
N TYR A 55 -11.93 2.94 -14.35
CA TYR A 55 -12.98 3.97 -14.43
C TYR A 55 -12.35 5.34 -14.22
N THR A 56 -12.45 6.22 -15.21
CA THR A 56 -11.67 7.45 -15.24
C THR A 56 -12.33 8.60 -16.02
N ASP A 57 -11.64 9.72 -16.11
CA ASP A 57 -11.99 10.91 -16.88
C ASP A 57 -11.09 11.06 -18.12
N ASP A 58 -11.31 12.08 -18.95
CA ASP A 58 -10.58 12.31 -20.20
C ASP A 58 -9.06 12.38 -19.98
N PHE A 59 -8.65 13.00 -18.88
CA PHE A 59 -7.23 13.07 -18.53
C PHE A 59 -6.67 11.68 -18.24
N GLY A 60 -7.36 10.86 -17.44
CA GLY A 60 -6.92 9.49 -17.17
C GLY A 60 -6.99 8.59 -18.39
N MET A 61 -7.96 8.79 -19.31
CA MET A 61 -7.99 8.12 -20.61
C MET A 61 -6.71 8.43 -21.40
N HIS A 62 -6.38 9.70 -21.55
CA HIS A 62 -5.16 10.10 -22.26
C HIS A 62 -3.90 9.54 -21.58
N LEU A 63 -3.78 9.72 -20.26
CA LEU A 63 -2.60 9.32 -19.50
C LEU A 63 -2.41 7.80 -19.52
N PHE A 64 -3.40 7.03 -19.09
CA PHE A 64 -3.21 5.59 -18.86
C PHE A 64 -3.39 4.75 -20.11
N LYS A 65 -4.30 5.10 -21.00
CA LYS A 65 -4.56 4.33 -22.22
C LYS A 65 -3.64 4.72 -23.36
N GLU A 66 -3.51 6.02 -23.62
CA GLU A 66 -2.85 6.53 -24.82
C GLU A 66 -1.36 6.77 -24.60
N ALA A 67 -0.97 7.39 -23.48
CA ALA A 67 0.43 7.73 -23.22
C ALA A 67 1.18 6.57 -22.56
N LEU A 68 0.62 5.97 -21.51
CA LEU A 68 1.28 4.90 -20.75
C LEU A 68 0.96 3.49 -21.25
N HIS A 69 -0.06 3.34 -22.09
CA HIS A 69 -0.49 2.04 -22.64
C HIS A 69 -0.68 0.95 -21.58
N LEU A 70 -1.27 1.31 -20.43
CA LEU A 70 -1.50 0.36 -19.34
C LEU A 70 -2.47 -0.75 -19.77
N PRO A 71 -2.22 -2.00 -19.37
CA PRO A 71 -2.93 -3.18 -19.89
C PRO A 71 -4.29 -3.45 -19.22
N TYR A 72 -5.05 -2.41 -18.87
CA TYR A 72 -6.44 -2.60 -18.43
C TYR A 72 -7.27 -3.25 -19.54
N THR A 73 -8.14 -4.20 -19.17
CA THR A 73 -9.04 -4.88 -20.11
C THR A 73 -10.03 -3.93 -20.74
N ARG A 74 -10.57 -3.00 -19.93
CA ARG A 74 -11.49 -1.96 -20.37
C ARG A 74 -11.20 -0.65 -19.65
N PHE A 75 -11.46 0.43 -20.38
CA PHE A 75 -11.41 1.80 -19.87
C PHE A 75 -12.80 2.41 -19.99
N HIS A 76 -13.29 3.00 -18.90
CA HIS A 76 -14.60 3.64 -18.80
C HIS A 76 -14.43 5.13 -18.53
N ASN A 77 -14.89 5.96 -19.46
CA ASN A 77 -14.74 7.40 -19.37
C ASN A 77 -16.00 8.02 -18.75
N VAL A 78 -16.15 7.89 -17.44
CA VAL A 78 -17.40 8.19 -16.70
C VAL A 78 -17.23 9.26 -15.61
N LEU A 79 -16.01 9.74 -15.38
CA LEU A 79 -15.70 10.67 -14.28
C LEU A 79 -15.49 12.13 -14.73
N ASN A 80 -15.80 12.46 -16.00
CA ASN A 80 -15.66 13.83 -16.54
C ASN A 80 -16.62 14.83 -15.89
N ASP A 81 -17.90 14.48 -15.84
CA ASP A 81 -18.98 15.38 -15.41
C ASP A 81 -19.19 15.37 -13.88
N LEU A 82 -18.12 15.09 -13.14
CA LEU A 82 -18.07 15.20 -11.69
C LEU A 82 -18.07 16.68 -11.27
N ASP A 83 -19.27 17.22 -11.05
CA ASP A 83 -19.49 18.49 -10.36
C ASP A 83 -19.29 18.31 -8.84
N MET A 84 -18.03 18.13 -8.47
CA MET A 84 -17.59 17.89 -7.10
C MET A 84 -16.25 18.59 -6.88
N ASP A 85 -16.05 19.14 -5.69
CA ASP A 85 -14.78 19.73 -5.28
C ASP A 85 -13.71 18.63 -5.13
N GLU A 86 -12.50 18.89 -5.61
CA GLU A 86 -11.40 17.92 -5.65
C GLU A 86 -10.95 17.41 -4.27
N SER A 87 -11.32 18.09 -3.18
CA SER A 87 -11.11 17.57 -1.82
C SER A 87 -11.90 16.29 -1.55
N PHE A 88 -13.00 16.03 -2.27
CA PHE A 88 -13.82 14.81 -2.17
C PHE A 88 -13.31 13.69 -3.09
N TRP A 89 -12.03 13.36 -2.97
CA TRP A 89 -11.33 12.40 -3.81
C TRP A 89 -11.95 10.98 -3.82
N ALA A 90 -12.68 10.58 -2.77
CA ALA A 90 -13.36 9.28 -2.72
C ALA A 90 -14.61 9.23 -3.62
N TYR A 91 -15.16 10.39 -4.00
CA TYR A 91 -16.42 10.46 -4.73
C TYR A 91 -16.37 9.73 -6.08
N GLY A 92 -15.25 9.84 -6.82
CA GLY A 92 -15.04 9.08 -8.05
C GLY A 92 -15.01 7.56 -7.85
N LYS A 93 -14.54 7.09 -6.68
CA LYS A 93 -14.60 5.67 -6.31
C LYS A 93 -16.04 5.24 -6.02
N ILE A 94 -16.79 6.04 -5.26
CA ILE A 94 -18.20 5.75 -4.93
C ILE A 94 -19.05 5.64 -6.20
N ILE A 95 -18.88 6.54 -7.18
CA ILE A 95 -19.53 6.40 -8.49
C ILE A 95 -19.11 5.11 -9.18
N THR A 96 -17.83 4.78 -9.15
CA THR A 96 -17.36 3.53 -9.75
C THR A 96 -18.05 2.31 -9.14
N TYR A 97 -18.29 2.30 -7.83
CA TYR A 97 -19.03 1.23 -7.14
C TYR A 97 -20.50 1.16 -7.57
N SER A 98 -21.18 2.30 -7.72
CA SER A 98 -22.60 2.34 -8.11
C SER A 98 -22.84 1.84 -9.54
N LEU A 99 -21.83 1.90 -10.41
CA LEU A 99 -21.88 1.41 -11.78
C LEU A 99 -21.72 -0.11 -11.92
N GLN A 100 -21.32 -0.81 -10.85
CA GLN A 100 -21.08 -2.25 -10.93
C GLN A 100 -22.38 -3.04 -10.92
N ASN A 101 -22.49 -4.03 -11.81
CA ASN A 101 -23.66 -4.90 -11.99
C ASN A 101 -23.35 -6.39 -11.82
N GLU A 102 -22.12 -6.73 -11.47
CA GLU A 102 -21.61 -8.09 -11.25
C GLU A 102 -20.52 -8.07 -10.17
N PRO A 103 -20.21 -9.21 -9.52
CA PRO A 103 -19.18 -9.30 -8.48
C PRO A 103 -17.85 -8.67 -8.90
N PHE A 104 -17.30 -7.83 -8.01
CA PHE A 104 -16.06 -7.11 -8.27
C PHE A 104 -15.23 -6.92 -6.99
N LEU A 105 -13.94 -6.64 -7.17
CA LEU A 105 -13.09 -6.04 -6.16
C LEU A 105 -12.49 -4.75 -6.74
N HIS A 106 -12.77 -3.63 -6.10
CA HIS A 106 -12.03 -2.40 -6.28
C HIS A 106 -10.74 -2.45 -5.49
N VAL A 107 -9.66 -2.03 -6.15
CA VAL A 107 -8.30 -2.02 -5.61
C VAL A 107 -7.70 -0.63 -5.81
N ASP A 108 -7.28 0.03 -4.73
CA ASP A 108 -6.57 1.30 -4.81
C ASP A 108 -5.28 1.20 -5.66
N ASN A 109 -4.94 2.29 -6.35
CA ASN A 109 -3.86 2.33 -7.34
C ASN A 109 -2.44 2.41 -6.75
N ASP A 110 -2.33 2.27 -5.44
CA ASP A 110 -1.12 2.18 -4.63
C ASP A 110 -1.08 0.85 -3.84
N ILE A 111 -1.89 -0.12 -4.28
CA ILE A 111 -1.84 -1.52 -3.86
C ILE A 111 -1.07 -2.36 -4.88
N PHE A 112 -0.25 -3.26 -4.37
CA PHE A 112 0.55 -4.21 -5.16
C PHE A 112 0.33 -5.63 -4.66
N ILE A 113 0.24 -6.58 -5.59
CA ILE A 113 0.05 -8.00 -5.26
C ILE A 113 1.12 -8.88 -5.90
N SER A 114 1.38 -10.03 -5.28
CA SER A 114 2.28 -11.07 -5.81
C SER A 114 1.62 -12.44 -5.94
N ASP A 115 0.32 -12.53 -5.64
CA ASP A 115 -0.55 -13.67 -5.91
C ASP A 115 -2.01 -13.20 -5.99
N LYS A 116 -2.92 -14.05 -6.43
CA LYS A 116 -4.37 -13.83 -6.33
C LYS A 116 -4.78 -13.56 -4.88
N PHE A 117 -5.81 -12.73 -4.70
CA PHE A 117 -6.47 -12.59 -3.43
C PHE A 117 -6.99 -13.94 -2.92
N PRO A 118 -6.93 -14.22 -1.61
CA PRO A 118 -7.41 -15.47 -1.05
C PRO A 118 -8.87 -15.75 -1.42
N GLU A 119 -9.24 -17.03 -1.54
CA GLU A 119 -10.60 -17.44 -1.89
C GLU A 119 -11.67 -16.86 -0.96
N LYS A 120 -11.36 -16.72 0.34
CA LYS A 120 -12.23 -16.08 1.34
C LYS A 120 -12.58 -14.63 0.98
N ILE A 121 -11.70 -13.93 0.26
CA ILE A 121 -11.89 -12.55 -0.20
C ILE A 121 -12.70 -12.57 -1.50
N GLU A 122 -12.29 -13.36 -2.49
CA GLU A 122 -13.00 -13.41 -3.78
C GLU A 122 -14.45 -13.91 -3.67
N LYS A 123 -14.76 -14.75 -2.68
CA LYS A 123 -16.10 -15.32 -2.49
C LYS A 123 -16.95 -14.58 -1.45
N ALA A 124 -16.43 -13.55 -0.79
CA ALA A 124 -17.17 -12.85 0.25
C ALA A 124 -18.34 -12.04 -0.29
N GLU A 125 -19.41 -11.92 0.50
CA GLU A 125 -20.52 -11.02 0.20
C GLU A 125 -20.06 -9.57 0.18
N LEU A 126 -19.27 -9.18 1.18
CA LEU A 126 -18.63 -7.87 1.29
C LEU A 126 -17.15 -8.06 1.66
N VAL A 127 -16.30 -7.26 1.03
CA VAL A 127 -14.86 -7.20 1.31
C VAL A 127 -14.51 -5.81 1.82
N GLY A 128 -13.68 -5.77 2.86
CA GLY A 128 -12.89 -4.60 3.24
C GLY A 128 -11.42 -4.97 3.36
N GLN A 129 -10.53 -3.98 3.37
CA GLN A 129 -9.12 -4.23 3.62
C GLN A 129 -8.92 -4.70 5.06
N ASN A 130 -9.35 -3.89 6.02
CA ASN A 130 -9.24 -4.14 7.45
C ASN A 130 -10.27 -3.30 8.21
N ILE A 131 -10.55 -3.68 9.45
CA ILE A 131 -11.31 -2.82 10.36
C ILE A 131 -10.40 -1.65 10.76
N GLU A 132 -10.90 -0.44 10.90
CA GLU A 132 -10.16 0.67 11.50
C GLU A 132 -10.80 1.03 12.82
N TRP A 133 -10.04 0.89 13.91
CA TRP A 133 -10.50 1.27 15.24
C TRP A 133 -10.35 2.78 15.42
N ILE A 134 -11.47 3.43 15.78
CA ILE A 134 -11.49 4.87 15.96
C ILE A 134 -11.11 5.16 17.42
N ILE A 135 -9.88 5.64 17.61
CA ILE A 135 -9.25 5.84 18.93
C ILE A 135 -8.98 7.33 19.13
N PRO A 136 -9.32 7.89 20.30
CA PRO A 136 -9.02 9.29 20.62
C PRO A 136 -7.54 9.64 20.40
N LYS A 137 -7.27 10.82 19.83
CA LYS A 137 -5.96 11.36 19.44
C LYS A 137 -5.28 10.71 18.24
N ALA A 138 -5.60 9.44 17.93
CA ALA A 138 -5.00 8.73 16.80
C ALA A 138 -5.82 8.90 15.51
N THR A 139 -7.15 8.96 15.64
CA THR A 139 -8.08 9.06 14.50
C THR A 139 -9.15 10.13 14.75
N ASP A 140 -8.76 11.24 15.39
CA ASP A 140 -9.68 12.34 15.74
C ASP A 140 -10.37 12.94 14.50
N ASP A 141 -9.80 12.76 13.33
CA ASP A 141 -10.40 13.08 12.04
C ASP A 141 -11.83 12.52 11.88
N TYR A 142 -12.09 11.29 12.34
CA TYR A 142 -13.43 10.70 12.29
C TYR A 142 -14.41 11.39 13.23
N THR A 143 -13.99 11.66 14.47
CA THR A 143 -14.87 12.24 15.50
C THR A 143 -15.12 13.72 15.22
N GLU A 144 -14.09 14.48 14.82
CA GLU A 144 -14.20 15.87 14.40
C GLU A 144 -15.16 16.04 13.21
N ALA A 145 -15.00 15.20 12.17
CA ALA A 145 -15.86 15.27 10.99
C ALA A 145 -17.30 14.88 11.34
N LEU A 146 -17.51 13.81 12.11
CA LEU A 146 -18.86 13.39 12.49
C LEU A 146 -19.57 14.43 13.35
N ASP A 147 -18.88 15.03 14.32
CA ASP A 147 -19.46 16.07 15.18
C ASP A 147 -19.79 17.34 14.38
N PHE A 148 -18.98 17.69 13.38
CA PHE A 148 -19.32 18.75 12.44
C PHE A 148 -20.62 18.45 11.69
N LEU A 149 -20.76 17.23 11.14
CA LEU A 149 -21.98 16.85 10.41
C LEU A 149 -23.22 16.95 11.30
N ARG A 150 -23.15 16.48 12.54
CA ARG A 150 -24.26 16.55 13.51
C ARG A 150 -24.73 17.97 13.80
N GLN A 151 -23.80 18.91 13.83
CA GLN A 151 -24.09 20.30 14.21
C GLN A 151 -24.50 21.17 13.03
N ASN A 152 -23.99 20.87 11.81
CA ASN A 152 -24.03 21.82 10.70
C ASN A 152 -24.74 21.31 9.45
N VAL A 153 -24.93 19.99 9.28
CA VAL A 153 -25.55 19.42 8.07
C VAL A 153 -26.97 18.96 8.37
N PRO A 154 -28.01 19.70 7.93
CA PRO A 154 -29.40 19.43 8.30
C PRO A 154 -29.95 18.15 7.64
N VAL A 155 -29.41 17.77 6.48
CA VAL A 155 -29.82 16.60 5.71
C VAL A 155 -28.61 15.67 5.62
N CYS A 156 -28.41 14.88 6.68
CA CYS A 156 -27.39 13.85 6.73
C CYS A 156 -28.05 12.52 7.15
N PRO A 157 -27.71 11.37 6.53
CA PRO A 157 -28.30 10.09 6.88
C PRO A 157 -28.21 9.79 8.37
N LYS A 158 -29.34 9.42 8.99
CA LYS A 158 -29.39 9.07 10.42
C LYS A 158 -28.39 7.99 10.80
N ILE A 159 -28.12 7.03 9.91
CA ILE A 159 -27.14 5.97 10.14
C ILE A 159 -25.71 6.50 10.37
N ILE A 160 -25.37 7.65 9.76
CA ILE A 160 -24.11 8.36 10.03
C ILE A 160 -24.23 9.09 11.36
N LEU A 161 -25.27 9.92 11.53
CA LEU A 161 -25.42 10.79 12.71
C LEU A 161 -25.52 10.01 14.03
N ASP A 162 -26.23 8.87 14.02
CA ASP A 162 -26.42 7.97 15.16
C ASP A 162 -25.20 7.07 15.42
N SER A 163 -24.20 7.08 14.52
CA SER A 163 -23.00 6.26 14.68
C SER A 163 -22.27 6.60 15.96
N LYS A 164 -21.90 5.56 16.72
CA LYS A 164 -21.00 5.72 17.87
C LYS A 164 -19.54 5.92 17.47
N CYS A 165 -19.24 5.94 16.17
CA CYS A 165 -17.91 6.19 15.61
C CYS A 165 -16.83 5.34 16.28
N ARG A 166 -17.08 4.03 16.42
CA ARG A 166 -16.15 3.09 17.09
C ARG A 166 -15.19 2.41 16.12
N GLN A 167 -15.68 2.11 14.93
CA GLN A 167 -14.93 1.43 13.91
C GLN A 167 -15.48 1.76 12.52
N SER A 168 -14.57 1.84 11.54
CA SER A 168 -14.83 1.94 10.10
C SER A 168 -14.24 0.74 9.37
N ILE A 169 -14.52 0.61 8.08
CA ILE A 169 -13.89 -0.39 7.21
C ILE A 169 -12.98 0.35 6.25
N ASN A 170 -11.66 0.06 6.29
CA ASN A 170 -10.74 0.60 5.29
C ASN A 170 -11.06 0.02 3.91
N MET A 171 -11.18 0.89 2.92
CA MET A 171 -11.65 0.55 1.57
C MET A 171 -10.55 0.57 0.50
N GLY A 172 -9.28 0.43 0.89
CA GLY A 172 -8.19 0.21 -0.08
C GLY A 172 -8.45 -1.01 -0.97
N LEU A 173 -9.00 -2.07 -0.37
CA LEU A 173 -9.59 -3.21 -1.06
C LEU A 173 -11.08 -3.28 -0.68
N PHE A 174 -11.97 -3.15 -1.64
CA PHE A 174 -13.41 -3.09 -1.40
C PHE A 174 -14.22 -3.79 -2.48
N GLY A 175 -15.36 -4.37 -2.15
CA GLY A 175 -16.30 -4.92 -3.12
C GLY A 175 -16.97 -6.17 -2.57
N GLY A 176 -17.18 -7.16 -3.42
CA GLY A 176 -17.75 -8.44 -3.04
C GLY A 176 -18.83 -8.91 -4.00
N ASN A 177 -19.57 -9.92 -3.55
CA ASN A 177 -20.59 -10.60 -4.34
C ASN A 177 -22.01 -10.06 -4.09
N ASN A 178 -22.22 -9.26 -3.03
CA ASN A 178 -23.52 -8.66 -2.70
C ASN A 178 -23.69 -7.29 -3.39
N ILE A 179 -23.90 -7.32 -4.71
CA ILE A 179 -24.03 -6.12 -5.54
C ILE A 179 -25.20 -5.24 -5.13
N GLU A 180 -26.32 -5.84 -4.71
CA GLU A 180 -27.49 -5.09 -4.27
C GLU A 180 -27.18 -4.21 -3.05
N PHE A 181 -26.50 -4.78 -2.04
CA PHE A 181 -26.05 -4.02 -0.87
C PHE A 181 -25.05 -2.93 -1.24
N ILE A 182 -24.04 -3.25 -2.05
CA ILE A 182 -22.99 -2.30 -2.46
C ILE A 182 -23.61 -1.12 -3.22
N GLN A 183 -24.57 -1.37 -4.12
CA GLN A 183 -25.29 -0.31 -4.82
C GLN A 183 -26.13 0.55 -3.87
N ARG A 184 -26.85 -0.05 -2.91
CA ARG A 184 -27.60 0.74 -1.90
C ARG A 184 -26.68 1.65 -1.10
N TYR A 185 -25.53 1.12 -0.66
CA TYR A 185 -24.51 1.90 0.02
C TYR A 185 -23.98 3.04 -0.86
N ALA A 186 -23.57 2.73 -2.09
CA ALA A 186 -22.95 3.70 -2.97
C ALA A 186 -23.91 4.86 -3.29
N HIS A 187 -25.18 4.57 -3.58
CA HIS A 187 -26.19 5.61 -3.79
C HIS A 187 -26.42 6.47 -2.55
N MET A 188 -26.56 5.85 -1.36
CA MET A 188 -26.70 6.61 -0.12
C MET A 188 -25.48 7.50 0.17
N ALA A 189 -24.28 7.00 -0.09
CA ALA A 189 -23.05 7.76 0.05
C ALA A 189 -22.99 8.93 -0.94
N MET A 190 -23.39 8.72 -2.19
CA MET A 190 -23.42 9.77 -3.21
C MET A 190 -24.35 10.92 -2.82
N ASP A 191 -25.55 10.59 -2.35
CA ASP A 191 -26.54 11.59 -1.93
C ASP A 191 -26.06 12.32 -0.67
N ALA A 192 -25.54 11.58 0.32
CA ALA A 192 -25.01 12.16 1.56
C ALA A 192 -23.85 13.14 1.33
N VAL A 193 -22.93 12.81 0.40
CA VAL A 193 -21.84 13.73 0.01
C VAL A 193 -22.42 15.00 -0.60
N LYS A 194 -23.30 14.88 -1.62
CA LYS A 194 -23.90 16.03 -2.30
C LYS A 194 -24.60 16.98 -1.35
N ASP A 195 -25.36 16.44 -0.40
CA ASP A 195 -26.09 17.24 0.59
C ASP A 195 -25.15 17.94 1.59
N ALA A 196 -24.02 17.32 1.93
CA ALA A 196 -23.09 17.84 2.93
C ALA A 196 -22.05 18.82 2.37
N VAL A 197 -21.65 18.68 1.10
CA VAL A 197 -20.56 19.45 0.46
C VAL A 197 -20.71 20.97 0.63
N PRO A 198 -21.89 21.60 0.40
CA PRO A 198 -22.04 23.04 0.56
C PRO A 198 -21.70 23.54 1.98
N TYR A 199 -22.02 22.74 3.00
CA TYR A 199 -21.74 23.06 4.41
C TYR A 199 -20.29 22.81 4.77
N ILE A 200 -19.71 21.71 4.26
CA ILE A 200 -18.30 21.37 4.49
C ILE A 200 -17.40 22.46 3.89
N LEU A 201 -17.60 22.83 2.63
CA LEU A 201 -16.79 23.87 1.97
C LEU A 201 -16.95 25.25 2.62
N ALA A 202 -18.09 25.51 3.28
CA ALA A 202 -18.29 26.74 4.04
C ALA A 202 -17.43 26.80 5.33
N LYS A 203 -17.08 25.66 5.94
CA LYS A 203 -16.20 25.58 7.12
C LYS A 203 -14.78 26.08 6.80
N LYS A 204 -14.30 25.81 5.59
CA LYS A 204 -12.92 25.97 5.11
C LYS A 204 -11.92 25.08 5.85
N GLY A 205 -11.20 24.25 5.11
CA GLY A 205 -10.07 23.46 5.63
C GLY A 205 -10.49 22.12 6.24
N LYS A 206 -9.61 21.14 6.12
CA LYS A 206 -9.82 19.71 6.38
C LYS A 206 -11.00 19.10 5.62
N ASP A 207 -11.34 19.64 4.46
CA ASP A 207 -12.50 19.19 3.65
C ASP A 207 -12.31 17.72 3.23
N GLY A 208 -11.06 17.31 3.00
CA GLY A 208 -10.70 15.94 2.64
C GLY A 208 -10.96 14.91 3.74
N THR A 209 -11.10 15.31 5.01
CA THR A 209 -11.41 14.38 6.10
C THR A 209 -12.76 13.71 5.91
N PHE A 210 -13.76 14.42 5.34
CA PHE A 210 -15.12 13.90 5.24
C PHE A 210 -15.27 12.69 4.31
N ASN A 211 -14.30 12.45 3.41
CA ASN A 211 -14.27 11.25 2.57
C ASN A 211 -14.39 9.97 3.42
N ILE A 212 -13.68 9.89 4.55
CA ILE A 212 -13.69 8.67 5.39
C ILE A 212 -15.04 8.43 6.07
N ILE A 213 -15.84 9.48 6.26
CA ILE A 213 -17.18 9.36 6.84
C ILE A 213 -18.14 8.74 5.83
N PHE A 214 -18.17 9.29 4.61
CA PHE A 214 -19.11 8.85 3.57
C PHE A 214 -18.67 7.56 2.90
N GLU A 215 -17.37 7.37 2.70
CA GLU A 215 -16.82 6.15 2.11
C GLU A 215 -16.85 5.02 3.16
N GLN A 216 -16.17 5.18 4.29
CA GLN A 216 -15.84 4.05 5.17
C GLN A 216 -16.77 3.88 6.37
N LEU A 217 -17.10 4.97 7.08
CA LEU A 217 -17.97 4.88 8.26
C LEU A 217 -19.40 4.50 7.88
N LEU A 218 -19.95 5.14 6.85
CA LEU A 218 -21.29 4.83 6.34
C LEU A 218 -21.42 3.36 5.93
N LEU A 219 -20.46 2.84 5.14
CA LEU A 219 -20.42 1.42 4.77
C LEU A 219 -20.44 0.53 6.01
N SER A 220 -19.57 0.81 6.97
CA SER A 220 -19.43 0.03 8.20
C SER A 220 -20.73 0.00 9.01
N GLU A 221 -21.40 1.13 9.17
CA GLU A 221 -22.67 1.19 9.90
C GLU A 221 -23.81 0.50 9.15
N MET A 222 -23.87 0.61 7.82
CA MET A 222 -24.84 -0.13 6.99
C MET A 222 -24.63 -1.64 7.11
N ALA A 223 -23.39 -2.11 6.94
CA ALA A 223 -23.06 -3.53 7.03
C ALA A 223 -23.41 -4.12 8.41
N LYS A 224 -23.11 -3.39 9.49
CA LYS A 224 -23.49 -3.80 10.86
C LYS A 224 -25.01 -3.87 11.03
N LYS A 225 -25.73 -2.84 10.57
CA LYS A 225 -27.19 -2.76 10.72
C LYS A 225 -27.91 -3.89 9.99
N GLU A 226 -27.43 -4.25 8.80
CA GLU A 226 -27.99 -5.31 7.96
C GLU A 226 -27.36 -6.69 8.22
N SER A 227 -26.39 -6.79 9.15
CA SER A 227 -25.66 -8.02 9.48
C SER A 227 -25.00 -8.68 8.26
N ILE A 228 -24.42 -7.87 7.37
CA ILE A 228 -23.75 -8.36 6.16
C ILE A 228 -22.42 -9.05 6.53
N PRO A 229 -22.24 -10.34 6.17
CA PRO A 229 -20.96 -11.02 6.33
C PRO A 229 -19.84 -10.29 5.57
N THR A 230 -18.82 -9.85 6.30
CA THR A 230 -17.69 -9.09 5.73
C THR A 230 -16.39 -9.85 5.93
N ALA A 231 -15.66 -10.10 4.84
CA ALA A 231 -14.30 -10.63 4.90
C ALA A 231 -13.29 -9.49 4.86
N TYR A 232 -12.17 -9.67 5.56
CA TYR A 232 -11.09 -8.69 5.63
C TYR A 232 -9.81 -9.29 5.07
N MET A 233 -9.09 -8.52 4.24
CA MET A 233 -7.76 -8.90 3.77
C MET A 233 -6.79 -9.05 4.93
N VAL A 234 -6.88 -8.15 5.90
CA VAL A 234 -6.11 -8.15 7.14
C VAL A 234 -7.08 -8.33 8.31
N GLU A 235 -6.99 -9.48 8.99
CA GLU A 235 -7.93 -9.88 10.03
C GLU A 235 -7.64 -9.25 11.41
N ASN A 236 -6.39 -8.90 11.68
CA ASN A 236 -5.94 -8.36 12.97
C ASN A 236 -5.44 -6.92 12.82
N ASN A 237 -5.83 -6.06 13.78
CA ASN A 237 -5.49 -4.63 13.81
C ASN A 237 -4.58 -4.26 14.98
N ASP A 238 -3.82 -5.21 15.52
CA ASP A 238 -2.77 -4.79 16.44
C ASP A 238 -1.81 -3.89 15.68
N CYS A 239 -1.32 -2.82 16.33
CA CYS A 239 -0.48 -1.81 15.68
C CYS A 239 0.80 -2.41 15.04
N SER A 240 1.19 -3.62 15.44
CA SER A 240 2.22 -4.46 14.81
C SER A 240 1.84 -4.97 13.41
N ASP A 241 0.56 -5.22 13.15
CA ASP A 241 0.06 -5.81 11.90
C ASP A 241 -0.06 -4.79 10.77
N PHE A 242 -0.09 -3.49 11.09
CA PHE A 242 0.05 -2.43 10.08
C PHE A 242 1.36 -2.55 9.29
N SER A 243 2.41 -3.08 9.91
CA SER A 243 3.69 -3.33 9.25
C SER A 243 3.59 -4.41 8.16
N GLN A 244 2.67 -5.37 8.29
CA GLN A 244 2.62 -6.55 7.41
C GLN A 244 2.25 -6.21 5.96
N TYR A 245 1.48 -5.14 5.74
CA TYR A 245 1.02 -4.73 4.41
C TYR A 245 1.63 -3.42 3.92
N ILE A 246 2.64 -2.87 4.58
CA ILE A 246 3.42 -1.72 4.08
C ILE A 246 4.84 -2.13 3.66
N ASN A 247 5.29 -3.31 4.06
CA ASN A 247 6.63 -3.83 3.82
C ASN A 247 6.76 -4.50 2.44
N LEU A 248 6.96 -3.70 1.40
CA LEU A 248 7.25 -4.14 0.02
C LEU A 248 8.37 -5.20 -0.05
N GLU A 249 9.33 -5.16 0.86
CA GLU A 249 10.47 -6.08 0.93
C GLU A 249 10.10 -7.51 1.33
N THR A 250 9.10 -7.68 2.19
CA THR A 250 8.68 -8.99 2.70
C THR A 250 7.39 -9.50 2.10
N ALA A 251 6.59 -8.62 1.48
CA ALA A 251 5.22 -8.92 1.04
C ALA A 251 5.11 -10.20 0.21
N GLN A 252 6.07 -10.46 -0.69
CA GLN A 252 6.08 -11.67 -1.53
C GLN A 252 6.25 -12.99 -0.77
N PHE A 253 6.63 -12.94 0.51
CA PHE A 253 6.87 -14.11 1.35
C PHE A 253 5.82 -14.28 2.45
N THR A 254 5.03 -13.24 2.73
CA THR A 254 4.11 -13.18 3.87
C THR A 254 2.65 -13.10 3.42
N VAL A 255 2.21 -11.93 2.98
CA VAL A 255 0.78 -11.62 2.73
C VAL A 255 0.42 -11.48 1.26
N ASN A 256 1.42 -11.50 0.36
CA ASN A 256 1.28 -11.28 -1.09
C ASN A 256 0.53 -10.00 -1.46
N TYR A 257 0.54 -9.02 -0.57
CA TYR A 257 -0.25 -7.79 -0.63
C TYR A 257 0.52 -6.65 0.02
N THR A 258 0.44 -5.46 -0.57
CA THR A 258 0.98 -4.25 0.03
C THR A 258 0.11 -3.06 -0.35
N HIS A 259 -0.15 -2.16 0.59
CA HIS A 259 -0.85 -0.91 0.37
C HIS A 259 -0.01 0.26 0.93
N CYS A 260 0.42 1.17 0.06
CA CYS A 260 1.15 2.37 0.47
C CYS A 260 0.17 3.49 0.89
N VAL A 261 -0.32 3.47 2.13
CA VAL A 261 -1.31 4.43 2.64
C VAL A 261 -0.67 5.71 3.19
N GLY A 262 -1.28 6.87 2.91
CA GLY A 262 -0.99 8.12 3.62
C GLY A 262 0.48 8.55 3.54
N LEU A 263 1.07 8.92 4.69
CA LEU A 263 2.44 9.43 4.76
C LEU A 263 3.52 8.40 4.38
N ILE A 264 3.18 7.10 4.30
CA ILE A 264 4.13 6.08 3.84
C ILE A 264 4.57 6.33 2.40
N LYS A 265 3.70 6.94 1.58
CA LYS A 265 4.04 7.38 0.22
C LYS A 265 5.18 8.40 0.20
N GLN A 266 5.40 9.13 1.29
CA GLN A 266 6.50 10.10 1.41
C GLN A 266 7.81 9.47 1.90
N CYS A 267 7.79 8.18 2.25
CA CYS A 267 9.00 7.46 2.63
C CYS A 267 9.86 7.18 1.39
N ASN A 268 11.05 7.78 1.34
CA ASN A 268 12.00 7.58 0.24
C ASN A 268 12.29 6.09 0.00
N PHE A 269 12.44 5.31 1.08
CA PHE A 269 12.70 3.87 0.96
C PHE A 269 11.57 3.15 0.22
N ILE A 270 10.30 3.44 0.56
CA ILE A 270 9.14 2.80 -0.06
C ILE A 270 9.04 3.20 -1.54
N CYS A 271 9.28 4.47 -1.84
CA CYS A 271 9.33 4.98 -3.21
C CYS A 271 10.41 4.25 -4.04
N GLU A 272 11.61 4.07 -3.49
CA GLU A 272 12.70 3.34 -4.13
C GLU A 272 12.37 1.86 -4.35
N GLN A 273 11.87 1.18 -3.32
CA GLN A 273 11.51 -0.23 -3.41
C GLN A 273 10.45 -0.49 -4.48
N MET A 274 9.46 0.39 -4.59
CA MET A 274 8.42 0.32 -5.61
C MET A 274 8.99 0.58 -7.01
N GLU A 275 9.75 1.67 -7.20
CA GLU A 275 10.31 2.02 -8.50
C GLU A 275 11.32 0.97 -9.00
N TYR A 276 12.14 0.41 -8.12
CA TYR A 276 13.07 -0.67 -8.48
C TYR A 276 12.36 -1.95 -8.90
N ARG A 277 11.25 -2.32 -8.23
CA ARG A 277 10.44 -3.49 -8.63
C ARG A 277 9.82 -3.28 -9.99
N LEU A 278 9.21 -2.12 -10.23
CA LEU A 278 8.67 -1.77 -11.54
C LEU A 278 9.74 -1.88 -12.65
N ARG A 279 10.94 -1.32 -12.43
CA ARG A 279 12.04 -1.40 -13.40
C ARG A 279 12.56 -2.82 -13.59
N SER A 280 12.61 -3.64 -12.53
CA SER A 280 13.10 -5.02 -12.59
C SER A 280 12.11 -5.95 -13.31
N GLU A 281 10.83 -5.84 -12.96
CA GLU A 281 9.78 -6.77 -13.36
C GLU A 281 9.11 -6.35 -14.67
N PHE A 282 8.93 -5.05 -14.87
CA PHE A 282 8.26 -4.47 -16.04
C PHE A 282 9.12 -3.39 -16.71
N PRO A 283 10.35 -3.71 -17.17
CA PRO A 283 11.31 -2.73 -17.68
C PRO A 283 10.79 -1.94 -18.89
N ARG A 284 9.91 -2.54 -19.70
CA ARG A 284 9.26 -1.85 -20.82
C ARG A 284 8.33 -0.75 -20.32
N GLN A 285 7.48 -1.05 -19.33
CA GLN A 285 6.57 -0.05 -18.76
C GLN A 285 7.33 1.08 -18.09
N TYR A 286 8.38 0.74 -17.34
CA TYR A 286 9.25 1.73 -16.72
C TYR A 286 9.83 2.72 -17.76
N ARG A 287 10.27 2.23 -18.92
CA ARG A 287 10.76 3.10 -20.01
C ARG A 287 9.65 4.01 -20.56
N ILE A 288 8.44 3.48 -20.79
CA ILE A 288 7.31 4.29 -21.28
C ILE A 288 7.01 5.46 -20.33
N ILE A 289 7.08 5.23 -19.01
CA ILE A 289 6.89 6.31 -18.01
C ILE A 289 7.98 7.37 -18.15
N LEU A 290 9.25 6.97 -18.31
CA LEU A 290 10.35 7.92 -18.48
C LEU A 290 10.20 8.72 -19.78
N ASP A 291 9.87 8.06 -20.89
CA ASP A 291 9.65 8.70 -22.19
C ASP A 291 8.49 9.71 -22.11
N TYR A 292 7.40 9.35 -21.41
CA TYR A 292 6.29 10.26 -21.14
C TYR A 292 6.75 11.49 -20.34
N LEU A 293 7.45 11.28 -19.21
CA LEU A 293 7.93 12.40 -18.38
C LEU A 293 8.89 13.32 -19.15
N GLU A 294 9.80 12.75 -19.95
CA GLU A 294 10.72 13.50 -20.81
C GLU A 294 9.95 14.30 -21.88
N SER A 295 8.92 13.73 -22.50
CA SER A 295 8.08 14.43 -23.47
C SER A 295 7.34 15.64 -22.87
N GLN A 296 7.10 15.61 -21.56
CA GLN A 296 6.50 16.71 -20.80
C GLN A 296 7.54 17.66 -20.19
N GLY A 297 8.84 17.46 -20.44
CA GLY A 297 9.93 18.25 -19.87
C GLY A 297 10.09 18.09 -18.35
N MET A 298 9.62 16.97 -17.79
CA MET A 298 9.65 16.71 -16.35
C MET A 298 10.84 15.85 -15.95
N HIS A 299 11.72 16.40 -15.10
CA HIS A 299 12.89 15.71 -14.56
C HIS A 299 12.95 15.83 -13.04
N TYR A 300 13.26 14.72 -12.36
CA TYR A 300 13.28 14.63 -10.90
C TYR A 300 14.63 14.12 -10.39
N ASN A 301 15.49 15.04 -9.92
CA ASN A 301 16.84 14.72 -9.42
C ASN A 301 16.86 13.70 -8.28
N ILE A 302 15.81 13.68 -7.45
CA ILE A 302 15.69 12.71 -6.35
C ILE A 302 15.63 11.28 -6.88
N ASN A 303 14.83 11.02 -7.91
CA ASN A 303 14.72 9.70 -8.53
C ASN A 303 16.05 9.30 -9.18
N GLU A 304 16.72 10.21 -9.89
CA GLU A 304 18.04 9.94 -10.50
C GLU A 304 19.10 9.56 -9.46
N LYS A 305 19.10 10.22 -8.30
CA LYS A 305 20.01 9.88 -7.20
C LYS A 305 19.70 8.49 -6.64
N SER A 306 18.42 8.18 -6.42
CA SER A 306 17.98 6.88 -5.93
C SER A 306 18.38 5.75 -6.90
N MET A 307 18.12 5.92 -8.20
CA MET A 307 18.39 4.90 -9.22
C MET A 307 19.85 4.43 -9.34
N ARG A 308 20.82 5.13 -8.73
CA ARG A 308 22.24 4.72 -8.67
C ARG A 308 22.46 3.35 -8.05
N TYR A 309 21.54 2.89 -7.21
CA TYR A 309 21.64 1.60 -6.52
C TYR A 309 20.80 0.49 -7.15
N PHE A 310 20.13 0.77 -8.27
CA PHE A 310 19.23 -0.20 -8.90
C PHE A 310 19.94 -1.48 -9.32
N ASP A 311 21.14 -1.41 -9.90
CA ASP A 311 21.83 -2.61 -10.39
C ASP A 311 22.24 -3.55 -9.24
N ASP A 312 22.57 -2.98 -8.08
CA ASP A 312 22.84 -3.73 -6.86
C ASP A 312 21.56 -4.39 -6.34
N PHE A 313 20.47 -3.61 -6.22
CA PHE A 313 19.15 -4.12 -5.85
C PHE A 313 18.71 -5.26 -6.78
N ASN A 314 18.76 -5.03 -8.10
CA ASN A 314 18.22 -5.94 -9.11
C ASN A 314 18.96 -7.29 -9.11
N ARG A 315 20.27 -7.29 -8.81
CA ARG A 315 21.06 -8.50 -8.66
C ARG A 315 20.57 -9.35 -7.49
N SER A 316 20.34 -8.74 -6.34
CA SER A 316 19.82 -9.43 -5.15
C SER A 316 18.36 -9.84 -5.33
N TYR A 317 17.53 -8.93 -5.86
CA TYR A 317 16.11 -9.16 -6.08
C TYR A 317 15.84 -10.35 -7.00
N LYS A 318 16.56 -10.46 -8.14
CA LYS A 318 16.44 -11.61 -9.05
C LYS A 318 16.77 -12.95 -8.39
N LYS A 319 17.72 -12.94 -7.46
CA LYS A 319 18.09 -14.13 -6.69
C LYS A 319 17.04 -14.48 -5.63
N LEU A 320 16.46 -13.48 -4.97
CA LEU A 320 15.45 -13.71 -3.91
C LEU A 320 14.08 -14.08 -4.48
N LYS A 321 13.68 -13.56 -5.64
CA LYS A 321 12.36 -13.79 -6.26
C LYS A 321 12.10 -15.27 -6.63
N VAL A 322 13.15 -16.10 -6.67
CA VAL A 322 13.00 -17.54 -6.94
C VAL A 322 12.30 -18.27 -5.80
N TYR A 323 12.44 -17.78 -4.57
CA TYR A 323 11.81 -18.36 -3.39
C TYR A 323 10.38 -17.87 -3.26
N LYS A 324 9.45 -18.79 -2.97
CA LYS A 324 8.00 -18.50 -2.92
C LYS A 324 7.45 -18.32 -1.51
N THR A 325 8.15 -18.82 -0.51
CA THR A 325 7.71 -18.74 0.89
C THR A 325 8.86 -18.29 1.78
N GLN A 326 8.51 -17.72 2.95
CA GLN A 326 9.48 -17.44 4.00
C GLN A 326 10.29 -18.70 4.36
N GLU A 327 9.63 -19.85 4.49
CA GLU A 327 10.30 -21.11 4.83
C GLU A 327 11.33 -21.54 3.78
N GLU A 328 10.98 -21.38 2.50
CA GLU A 328 11.88 -21.72 1.41
C GLU A 328 13.12 -20.82 1.41
N LEU A 329 12.93 -19.51 1.58
CA LEU A 329 14.03 -18.53 1.68
C LEU A 329 14.94 -18.86 2.88
N MET A 330 14.34 -19.14 4.05
CA MET A 330 15.07 -19.39 5.28
C MET A 330 15.84 -20.71 5.25
N THR A 331 15.34 -21.71 4.52
CA THR A 331 15.98 -23.03 4.38
C THR A 331 17.06 -23.06 3.31
N LYS A 332 16.83 -22.41 2.16
CA LYS A 332 17.67 -22.57 0.95
C LYS A 332 18.46 -21.32 0.58
N GLY A 333 18.11 -20.15 1.11
CA GLY A 333 18.83 -18.91 0.84
C GLY A 333 20.14 -18.88 1.62
N LEU A 334 21.25 -18.75 0.92
CA LEU A 334 22.56 -18.56 1.55
C LEU A 334 22.91 -17.08 1.59
N PHE A 335 23.18 -16.56 2.78
CA PHE A 335 23.46 -15.15 3.00
C PHE A 335 24.84 -14.95 3.61
N LYS A 336 25.52 -13.86 3.21
CA LYS A 336 26.82 -13.46 3.72
C LYS A 336 26.91 -11.94 3.76
N LEU A 337 27.69 -11.37 4.69
CA LEU A 337 28.12 -9.99 4.64
C LEU A 337 28.85 -9.74 3.31
N ARG A 338 28.52 -8.64 2.66
CA ARG A 338 29.18 -8.27 1.40
C ARG A 338 30.66 -8.03 1.62
N GLU A 339 31.46 -8.23 0.58
CA GLU A 339 32.92 -7.99 0.63
C GLU A 339 33.29 -6.55 1.00
N ASP A 340 32.44 -5.57 0.65
CA ASP A 340 32.63 -4.15 0.99
C ASP A 340 32.18 -3.79 2.42
N VAL A 341 31.75 -4.77 3.22
CA VAL A 341 31.25 -4.60 4.59
C VAL A 341 32.20 -5.26 5.57
N ASN A 342 32.80 -4.45 6.46
CA ASN A 342 33.76 -4.92 7.45
C ASN A 342 33.16 -4.94 8.85
N LEU A 343 33.29 -6.08 9.54
CA LEU A 343 32.89 -6.25 10.93
C LEU A 343 34.08 -5.96 11.85
N ASN A 344 33.93 -4.99 12.75
CA ASN A 344 34.94 -4.64 13.75
C ASN A 344 34.38 -4.83 15.16
N PHE A 345 35.22 -5.27 16.09
CA PHE A 345 34.88 -5.38 17.52
C PHE A 345 35.77 -4.44 18.33
N ASP A 346 35.17 -3.54 19.12
CA ASP A 346 35.91 -2.54 19.91
C ASP A 346 36.21 -2.99 21.35
N GLY A 347 35.90 -4.24 21.69
CA GLY A 347 36.00 -4.78 23.04
C GLY A 347 34.64 -4.88 23.76
N ASN A 348 33.64 -4.09 23.34
CA ASN A 348 32.31 -4.09 23.93
C ASN A 348 31.20 -4.37 22.90
N PHE A 349 31.35 -3.86 21.68
CA PHE A 349 30.32 -3.91 20.64
C PHE A 349 30.90 -4.28 19.28
N TYR A 350 30.04 -4.90 18.46
CA TYR A 350 30.31 -5.10 17.05
C TYR A 350 29.83 -3.90 16.23
N TRP A 351 30.61 -3.56 15.21
CA TRP A 351 30.36 -2.44 14.31
C TRP A 351 30.48 -2.92 12.86
N LEU A 352 29.48 -2.59 12.04
CA LEU A 352 29.57 -2.75 10.58
C LEU A 352 30.07 -1.46 9.94
N ASN A 353 31.09 -1.56 9.10
CA ASN A 353 31.67 -0.43 8.40
C ASN A 353 31.52 -0.62 6.89
N ARG A 354 30.98 0.40 6.22
CA ARG A 354 30.80 0.43 4.77
C ARG A 354 30.84 1.88 4.28
N ASN A 355 31.62 2.16 3.23
CA ASN A 355 31.67 3.50 2.60
C ASN A 355 31.84 4.67 3.59
N CYS A 356 32.76 4.53 4.56
CA CYS A 356 33.02 5.51 5.63
C CYS A 356 31.88 5.73 6.63
N GLU A 357 30.80 4.95 6.55
CA GLU A 357 29.77 4.90 7.57
C GLU A 357 30.01 3.70 8.51
N SER A 358 29.83 3.94 9.81
CA SER A 358 29.92 2.91 10.84
C SER A 358 28.58 2.78 11.55
N LYS A 359 28.07 1.55 11.64
CA LYS A 359 26.82 1.22 12.31
C LYS A 359 27.08 0.25 13.44
N LYS A 360 26.76 0.67 14.66
CA LYS A 360 26.77 -0.18 15.84
C LYS A 360 25.73 -1.28 15.70
N LEU A 361 26.10 -2.51 15.99
CA LEU A 361 25.18 -3.64 16.04
C LEU A 361 24.58 -3.77 17.45
N GLU A 362 23.26 -3.68 17.55
CA GLU A 362 22.51 -3.78 18.79
C GLU A 362 21.26 -4.65 18.60
N ARG A 363 20.80 -5.29 19.69
CA ARG A 363 19.60 -6.16 19.69
C ARG A 363 19.71 -7.21 18.59
N TRP A 364 18.65 -7.43 17.81
CA TRP A 364 18.66 -8.34 16.66
C TRP A 364 19.76 -8.04 15.62
N GLY A 365 20.22 -6.79 15.53
CA GLY A 365 21.32 -6.41 14.64
C GLY A 365 22.64 -7.09 14.99
N SER A 366 22.86 -7.51 16.24
CA SER A 366 24.08 -8.26 16.63
C SER A 366 24.22 -9.58 15.88
N PHE A 367 23.12 -10.19 15.46
CA PHE A 367 23.15 -11.44 14.69
C PHE A 367 23.71 -11.26 13.28
N LEU A 368 23.89 -10.02 12.79
CA LEU A 368 24.62 -9.77 11.54
C LEU A 368 26.08 -10.22 11.61
N ALA A 369 26.67 -10.31 12.80
CA ALA A 369 28.04 -10.78 12.99
C ALA A 369 28.25 -12.27 12.61
N TYR A 370 27.16 -13.05 12.48
CA TYR A 370 27.21 -14.46 12.11
C TYR A 370 27.22 -14.71 10.60
N PHE A 371 26.97 -13.68 9.78
CA PHE A 371 27.01 -13.79 8.32
C PHE A 371 28.43 -13.57 7.75
N GLN A 372 29.50 -13.93 8.48
CA GLN A 372 30.87 -13.80 7.97
C GLN A 372 31.16 -14.79 6.83
N ASP A 373 30.47 -15.93 6.83
CA ASP A 373 30.42 -16.89 5.73
C ASP A 373 28.97 -17.18 5.34
N TYR A 374 28.78 -17.87 4.22
CA TYR A 374 27.45 -18.24 3.75
C TYR A 374 26.76 -19.14 4.77
N ILE A 375 25.61 -18.70 5.26
CA ILE A 375 24.75 -19.41 6.19
C ILE A 375 23.29 -19.20 5.79
N THR A 376 22.45 -20.21 6.01
CA THR A 376 21.00 -20.09 5.84
C THR A 376 20.36 -19.39 7.03
N GLY A 377 19.15 -18.87 6.84
CA GLY A 377 18.38 -18.29 7.94
C GLY A 377 18.08 -19.31 9.03
N ASN A 378 17.71 -20.54 8.64
CA ASN A 378 17.37 -21.61 9.56
C ASN A 378 18.60 -22.12 10.35
N GLU A 379 19.77 -22.29 9.72
CA GLU A 379 21.01 -22.64 10.44
C GLU A 379 21.34 -21.60 11.53
N LEU A 380 21.20 -20.30 11.21
CA LEU A 380 21.40 -19.25 12.21
C LEU A 380 20.36 -19.31 13.32
N CYS A 381 19.08 -19.52 12.99
CA CYS A 381 18.01 -19.64 13.99
C CYS A 381 18.25 -20.82 14.93
N ASP A 382 18.61 -21.98 14.40
CA ASP A 382 18.87 -23.17 15.20
C ASP A 382 20.07 -22.95 16.12
N TYR A 383 21.15 -22.33 15.63
CA TYR A 383 22.29 -21.93 16.47
C TYR A 383 21.89 -20.97 17.60
N ILE A 384 21.05 -19.96 17.32
CA ILE A 384 20.55 -19.00 18.32
C ILE A 384 19.73 -19.71 19.39
N ILE A 385 18.86 -20.65 19.00
CA ILE A 385 17.97 -21.39 19.89
C ILE A 385 18.78 -22.35 20.78
N GLU A 386 19.65 -23.16 20.19
CA GLU A 386 20.46 -24.16 20.91
C GLU A 386 21.38 -23.52 21.95
N ASN A 387 21.94 -22.34 21.63
CA ASN A 387 22.86 -21.61 22.50
C ASN A 387 22.17 -20.54 23.36
N LYS A 388 20.83 -20.44 23.32
CA LYS A 388 20.03 -19.47 24.08
C LYS A 388 20.49 -18.01 23.92
N LEU A 389 20.94 -17.63 22.72
CA LEU A 389 21.51 -16.30 22.45
C LEU A 389 20.46 -15.18 22.45
N ALA A 390 19.18 -15.52 22.27
CA ALA A 390 18.06 -14.59 22.32
C ALA A 390 17.30 -14.60 23.66
N GLY A 391 17.86 -15.22 24.71
CA GLY A 391 17.19 -15.35 26.01
C GLY A 391 15.94 -16.24 25.94
N ASP A 392 14.85 -15.81 26.56
CA ASP A 392 13.58 -16.57 26.67
C ASP A 392 12.61 -16.36 25.48
N ILE A 393 13.09 -15.80 24.37
CA ILE A 393 12.27 -15.60 23.17
C ILE A 393 11.96 -16.95 22.53
N ASN A 394 10.69 -17.16 22.16
CA ASN A 394 10.27 -18.43 21.56
C ASN A 394 10.84 -18.62 20.13
N ALA A 395 10.88 -19.87 19.70
CA ALA A 395 11.51 -20.29 18.45
C ALA A 395 10.84 -19.70 17.19
N THR A 396 9.54 -19.44 17.22
CA THR A 396 8.79 -18.83 16.12
C THR A 396 9.19 -17.36 15.97
N ALA A 397 9.18 -16.61 17.07
CA ALA A 397 9.58 -15.21 17.08
C ALA A 397 11.06 -15.04 16.68
N ILE A 398 11.95 -15.96 17.05
CA ILE A 398 13.34 -15.94 16.55
C ILE A 398 13.38 -16.06 15.03
N ARG A 399 12.66 -17.02 14.44
CA ARG A 399 12.63 -17.21 12.98
C ARG A 399 12.07 -16.01 12.24
N GLU A 400 10.99 -15.40 12.75
CA GLU A 400 10.41 -14.18 12.19
C GLU A 400 11.39 -13.00 12.24
N ASN A 401 12.02 -12.76 13.39
CA ASN A 401 12.95 -11.63 13.54
C ASN A 401 14.21 -11.81 12.68
N ILE A 402 14.74 -13.03 12.55
CA ILE A 402 15.90 -13.30 11.67
C ILE A 402 15.50 -13.18 10.19
N PHE A 403 14.31 -13.64 9.81
CA PHE A 403 13.78 -13.43 8.46
C PHE A 403 13.74 -11.92 8.12
N HIS A 404 13.14 -11.10 8.97
CA HIS A 404 13.09 -9.66 8.77
C HIS A 404 14.49 -9.03 8.73
N LEU A 405 15.40 -9.46 9.62
CA LEU A 405 16.79 -9.01 9.62
C LEU A 405 17.46 -9.30 8.28
N ILE A 406 17.32 -10.52 7.75
CA ILE A 406 17.91 -10.91 6.46
C ILE A 406 17.36 -10.03 5.34
N VAL A 407 16.03 -9.98 5.18
CA VAL A 407 15.39 -9.28 4.07
C VAL A 407 15.71 -7.78 4.09
N GLN A 408 15.67 -7.14 5.26
CA GLN A 408 16.04 -5.72 5.40
C GLN A 408 17.51 -5.45 5.09
N ASN A 409 18.41 -6.38 5.43
CA ASN A 409 19.84 -6.20 5.15
C ASN A 409 20.24 -6.60 3.73
N VAL A 410 19.40 -7.31 2.99
CA VAL A 410 19.54 -7.52 1.55
C VAL A 410 19.01 -6.31 0.77
N TYR A 411 17.78 -5.86 1.03
CA TYR A 411 17.12 -4.83 0.22
C TYR A 411 17.37 -3.40 0.68
N SER A 412 17.36 -3.13 1.98
CA SER A 412 17.37 -1.77 2.54
C SER A 412 18.78 -1.34 2.91
N ASN A 413 19.40 -2.04 3.87
CA ASN A 413 20.73 -1.68 4.36
C ASN A 413 21.83 -2.13 3.38
N ARG A 414 21.56 -3.16 2.58
CA ARG A 414 22.49 -3.74 1.61
C ARG A 414 23.82 -4.13 2.28
N PHE A 415 23.73 -4.75 3.45
CA PHE A 415 24.88 -5.35 4.14
C PHE A 415 25.06 -6.82 3.81
N LEU A 416 23.97 -7.50 3.44
CA LEU A 416 24.01 -8.89 3.04
C LEU A 416 23.94 -9.00 1.52
N GLU A 417 24.71 -9.93 0.99
CA GLU A 417 24.47 -10.52 -0.31
C GLU A 417 23.83 -11.90 -0.16
N VAL A 418 23.25 -12.37 -1.25
CA VAL A 418 22.60 -13.66 -1.35
C VAL A 418 23.24 -14.49 -2.46
N LYS A 419 23.35 -15.79 -2.21
CA LYS A 419 23.68 -16.80 -3.20
C LYS A 419 22.52 -17.79 -3.30
N THR A 420 22.13 -18.09 -4.53
CA THR A 420 21.24 -19.20 -4.86
C THR A 420 22.12 -20.40 -5.15
N ASP A 421 21.75 -21.58 -4.63
CA ASP A 421 22.41 -22.84 -5.00
C ASP A 421 22.34 -23.13 -6.51
#